data_AF-A0A965L077-F1
#
_entry.id   AF-A0A965L077-F1
#
_cell.length_a   1.000
_cell.length_b   1.000
_cell.length_c   1.000
_cell.angle_alpha   90.00
_cell.angle_beta   90.00
_cell.angle_gamma   90.00
#
_symmetry.space_group_name_H-M   'P 1'
#
loop_
_entity.id
_entity.type
_entity.pdbx_description
1 polymer ?
#
loop_
_entity_poly.entity_id
_entity_poly.type
_entity_poly.pdbx_seq_one_letter_code
_entity_poly.pdbx_strand_id
1 'polypeptide(L)'
;MKLMLLAGGLPHYYNLVLNKLQRDFNVEISVVVPKGNGATLGAGVFESTNGIEFKVYFQEEYTTYYGKKFFRGLRELIGQENPDILMVSWPYQVSFVFYPFWY
;
A
#
# COMPACT_ATOMS: atom_id res chain seq x y z
N MET A 1 -13.30 0.26 -11.82
CA MET A 1 -11.83 0.36 -11.89
C MET A 1 -11.28 -0.03 -10.53
N LYS A 2 -10.17 -0.77 -10.48
CA LYS A 2 -9.54 -1.25 -9.26
C LYS A 2 -8.18 -0.62 -9.07
N LEU A 3 -7.96 -0.02 -7.90
CA LEU A 3 -6.71 0.61 -7.51
C LEU A 3 -6.10 -0.14 -6.33
N MET A 4 -4.82 -0.46 -6.45
CA MET A 4 -4.00 -0.95 -5.34
C MET A 4 -2.99 0.14 -4.95
N LEU A 5 -2.99 0.54 -3.68
CA LEU A 5 -2.06 1.49 -3.12
C LEU A 5 -1.02 0.79 -2.24
N LEU A 6 0.26 1.03 -2.49
CA LEU A 6 1.33 0.65 -1.56
C LEU A 6 1.60 1.82 -0.62
N ALA A 7 1.36 1.64 0.68
CA ALA A 7 1.51 2.70 1.67
C ALA A 7 2.46 2.29 2.82
N GLY A 8 3.13 3.28 3.42
CA GLY A 8 3.96 3.10 4.61
C GLY A 8 3.17 2.77 5.89
N GLY A 9 1.86 2.95 5.82
CA GLY A 9 0.85 2.63 6.83
C GLY A 9 -0.46 3.35 6.52
N LEU A 10 -1.34 3.49 7.52
CA LEU A 10 -2.71 3.99 7.36
C LEU A 10 -2.98 5.23 8.22
N PRO A 11 -2.43 6.40 7.88
CA PRO A 11 -2.80 7.63 8.55
C PRO A 11 -4.29 7.93 8.32
N HIS A 12 -4.99 8.33 9.39
CA HIS A 12 -6.44 8.53 9.38
C HIS A 12 -6.98 9.41 8.24
N TYR A 13 -6.21 10.39 7.76
CA TYR A 13 -6.65 11.27 6.67
C TYR A 13 -6.73 10.56 5.32
N TYR A 14 -5.91 9.53 5.06
CA TYR A 14 -6.04 8.74 3.83
C TYR A 14 -7.35 7.97 3.80
N ASN A 15 -7.86 7.53 4.96
CA ASN A 15 -9.13 6.81 5.01
C ASN A 15 -10.27 7.65 4.41
N LEU A 16 -10.33 8.94 4.72
CA LEU A 16 -11.35 9.85 4.20
C LEU A 16 -11.29 9.97 2.67
N VAL A 17 -10.08 10.12 2.12
CA VAL A 17 -9.87 10.29 0.68
C VAL A 17 -10.17 8.99 -0.06
N LEU A 18 -9.67 7.86 0.44
CA LEU A 18 -9.86 6.55 -0.19
C LEU A 18 -11.33 6.10 -0.11
N ASN A 19 -12.01 6.31 1.03
CA ASN A 19 -13.46 6.06 1.12
C ASN A 19 -14.24 6.93 0.12
N LYS A 20 -13.87 8.21 -0.03
CA LYS A 20 -14.51 9.10 -1.00
C LYS A 20 -14.32 8.58 -2.43
N LEU A 21 -13.12 8.13 -2.80
CA LEU A 21 -12.86 7.54 -4.11
C LEU A 21 -13.70 6.30 -4.36
N GLN A 22 -13.84 5.43 -3.36
CA GLN A 22 -14.65 4.22 -3.51
C GLN A 22 -16.15 4.52 -3.63
N ARG A 23 -16.70 5.37 -2.76
CA ARG A 23 -18.14 5.68 -2.76
C ARG A 23 -18.57 6.56 -3.92
N ASP A 24 -17.84 7.65 -4.16
CA ASP A 24 -18.31 8.72 -5.04
C ASP A 24 -17.85 8.51 -6.48
N PHE A 25 -16.77 7.75 -6.70
CA PHE A 25 -16.15 7.55 -8.01
C PHE A 25 -16.13 6.08 -8.46
N ASN A 26 -16.77 5.18 -7.72
CA ASN A 26 -16.89 3.75 -8.05
C ASN A 26 -15.52 3.09 -8.36
N VAL A 27 -14.51 3.42 -7.53
CA VAL A 27 -13.17 2.83 -7.60
C VAL A 27 -13.03 1.80 -6.49
N GLU A 28 -12.83 0.53 -6.84
CA GLU A 28 -12.51 -0.50 -5.83
C GLU A 28 -11.10 -0.26 -5.32
N ILE A 29 -10.94 -0.04 -4.01
CA ILE A 29 -9.63 0.25 -3.42
C ILE A 29 -9.13 -0.92 -2.58
N SER A 30 -7.86 -1.24 -2.79
CA SER A 30 -7.06 -2.07 -1.89
C SER A 30 -5.80 -1.32 -1.47
N VAL A 31 -5.40 -1.45 -0.21
CA VAL A 31 -4.19 -0.81 0.31
C VAL A 31 -3.30 -1.87 0.94
N VAL A 32 -2.03 -1.90 0.54
CA VAL A 32 -0.99 -2.74 1.13
C VAL A 32 -0.19 -1.91 2.11
N VAL A 33 -0.15 -2.36 3.36
CA VAL A 33 0.58 -1.72 4.46
C VAL A 33 1.41 -2.72 5.24
N PRO A 34 2.43 -2.27 5.99
CA PRO A 34 3.22 -3.15 6.84
C PRO A 34 2.39 -3.84 7.92
N LYS A 35 2.66 -5.12 8.20
CA LYS A 35 2.00 -5.90 9.28
C LYS A 35 2.37 -5.42 10.71
N GLY A 36 3.39 -4.58 10.86
CA GLY A 36 3.79 -3.95 12.12
C GLY A 36 3.88 -2.42 11.96
N ASN A 37 4.54 -1.74 12.91
CA ASN A 37 4.87 -0.33 12.74
C ASN A 37 5.73 -0.18 11.48
N GLY A 38 5.13 0.31 10.40
CA GLY A 38 5.83 0.51 9.14
C GLY A 38 7.05 1.38 9.36
N ALA A 39 8.20 1.00 8.81
CA ALA A 39 9.45 1.74 9.07
C ALA A 39 9.44 3.19 8.52
N THR A 40 8.38 3.54 7.79
CA THR A 40 8.15 4.83 7.15
C THR A 40 7.09 5.67 7.85
N LEU A 41 6.41 5.12 8.86
CA LEU A 41 5.42 5.86 9.63
C LEU A 41 6.09 6.62 10.77
N GLY A 42 5.88 7.94 10.84
CA GLY A 42 6.44 8.76 11.92
C GLY A 42 5.84 8.37 13.27
N ALA A 43 6.65 8.42 14.35
CA ALA A 43 6.25 7.99 15.69
C ALA A 43 5.00 8.70 16.27
N GLY A 44 4.58 9.83 15.70
CA GLY A 44 3.39 10.58 16.11
C GLY A 44 2.18 10.43 15.17
N VAL A 45 2.25 9.56 14.16
CA VAL A 45 1.15 9.39 13.20
C VAL A 45 0.08 8.47 13.78
N PHE A 46 -1.13 8.99 13.93
CA PHE A 46 -2.28 8.21 14.35
C PHE A 46 -2.80 7.35 13.20
N GLU A 47 -2.73 6.03 13.38
CA GLU A 47 -3.29 5.04 12.48
C GLU A 47 -4.63 4.53 13.01
N SER A 48 -5.56 4.27 12.09
CA SER A 48 -6.82 3.63 12.45
C SER A 48 -7.38 2.88 11.26
N THR A 49 -7.88 1.67 11.53
CA THR A 49 -8.73 0.94 10.58
C THR A 49 -10.21 1.26 10.75
N ASN A 50 -10.56 2.11 11.73
CA ASN A 50 -11.95 2.45 11.99
C ASN A 50 -12.54 3.27 10.83
N GLY A 51 -13.73 2.87 10.39
CA GLY A 51 -14.44 3.52 9.30
C GLY A 51 -13.80 3.34 7.91
N ILE A 52 -12.83 2.44 7.74
CA ILE A 52 -12.30 2.08 6.43
C ILE A 52 -13.37 1.29 5.66
N GLU A 53 -13.62 1.70 4.42
CA GLU A 53 -14.56 1.00 3.51
C GLU A 53 -13.82 0.15 2.46
N PHE A 54 -12.50 0.30 2.33
CA PHE A 54 -11.65 -0.39 1.36
C PHE A 54 -10.90 -1.59 1.95
N LYS A 55 -10.34 -2.43 1.08
CA LYS A 55 -9.60 -3.62 1.51
C LYS A 55 -8.21 -3.24 2.00
N VAL A 56 -7.77 -3.82 3.13
CA VAL A 56 -6.43 -3.62 3.67
C VAL A 56 -5.67 -4.94 3.72
N TYR A 57 -4.46 -4.91 3.20
CA TYR A 57 -3.50 -6.01 3.20
C TYR A 57 -2.32 -5.68 4.10
N PHE A 58 -2.21 -6.41 5.21
CA PHE A 58 -1.08 -6.30 6.12
C PHE A 58 0.02 -7.27 5.70
N GLN A 59 1.09 -6.72 5.14
CA GLN A 59 2.16 -7.50 4.53
C GLN A 59 3.50 -7.33 5.24
N GLU A 60 4.30 -8.40 5.27
CA GLU A 60 5.63 -8.36 5.88
C GLU A 60 6.57 -7.48 5.04
N GLU A 61 7.26 -6.54 5.70
CA GLU A 61 8.32 -5.75 5.08
C GLU A 61 9.68 -6.43 5.23
N TYR A 62 10.50 -6.34 4.19
CA TYR A 62 11.91 -6.68 4.24
C TYR A 62 12.77 -5.50 3.77
N THR A 63 14.05 -5.51 4.15
CA THR A 63 15.03 -4.54 3.63
C THR A 63 15.68 -5.11 2.37
N THR A 64 15.58 -4.38 1.27
CA THR A 64 16.17 -4.75 -0.03
C THR A 64 17.69 -4.61 -0.01
N TYR A 65 18.38 -5.14 -1.03
CA TYR A 65 19.86 -5.02 -1.13
C TYR A 65 20.33 -3.57 -1.21
N TYR A 66 19.47 -2.66 -1.67
CA TYR A 66 19.71 -1.21 -1.77
C TYR A 66 19.19 -0.44 -0.54
N GLY A 67 18.88 -1.12 0.56
CA GLY A 67 18.62 -0.52 1.86
C GLY A 67 17.26 0.15 2.03
N LYS A 68 16.29 -0.09 1.13
CA LYS A 68 14.91 0.42 1.27
C LYS A 68 13.97 -0.69 1.70
N LYS A 69 12.80 -0.31 2.23
CA LYS A 69 11.74 -1.26 2.56
C LYS A 69 10.94 -1.67 1.34
N PHE A 70 10.50 -2.92 1.34
CA PHE A 70 9.61 -3.49 0.34
C PHE A 70 8.79 -4.63 0.93
N PHE A 71 7.73 -5.05 0.24
CA PHE A 71 6.80 -6.08 0.72
C PHE A 71 7.15 -7.47 0.20
N ARG A 72 7.10 -8.49 1.08
CA ARG A 72 7.17 -9.89 0.68
C ARG A 72 5.88 -10.33 0.00
N GLY A 73 5.96 -11.17 -1.03
CA GLY A 73 4.75 -11.75 -1.67
C GLY A 73 3.91 -10.74 -2.46
N LEU A 74 4.46 -9.56 -2.75
CA LEU A 74 3.70 -8.48 -3.38
C LEU A 74 3.27 -8.81 -4.82
N ARG A 75 4.12 -9.52 -5.57
CA ARG A 75 3.83 -9.89 -6.96
C ARG A 75 2.63 -10.82 -7.04
N GLU A 76 2.60 -11.83 -6.17
CA GLU A 76 1.51 -12.78 -6.06
C GLU A 76 0.22 -12.07 -5.66
N LEU A 77 0.30 -11.13 -4.70
CA LEU A 77 -0.84 -10.33 -4.27
C LEU A 77 -1.40 -9.44 -5.40
N ILE A 78 -0.52 -8.78 -6.17
CA ILE A 78 -0.92 -8.00 -7.35
C ILE A 78 -1.62 -8.90 -8.37
N GLY A 79 -1.09 -10.10 -8.64
CA GLY A 79 -1.71 -11.05 -9.56
C GLY A 79 -3.08 -11.56 -9.08
N GLN A 80 -3.25 -11.78 -7.78
CA GLN A 80 -4.53 -12.19 -7.19
C GLN A 80 -5.57 -11.08 -7.21
N GLU A 81 -5.19 -9.86 -6.87
CA GLU A 81 -6.09 -8.72 -6.83
C GLU A 81 -6.39 -8.15 -8.22
N ASN A 82 -5.46 -8.35 -9.17
CA ASN A 82 -5.51 -7.90 -10.55
C ASN A 82 -5.99 -6.44 -10.69
N PRO A 83 -5.29 -5.46 -10.07
CA PRO A 83 -5.69 -4.06 -10.11
C PRO A 83 -5.46 -3.44 -11.50
N ASP A 84 -6.34 -2.53 -11.91
CA ASP A 84 -6.14 -1.71 -13.13
C ASP A 84 -5.00 -0.69 -12.94
N ILE A 85 -4.84 -0.20 -11.70
CA ILE A 85 -3.83 0.81 -11.32
C ILE A 85 -3.09 0.35 -10.08
N LEU A 86 -1.76 0.30 -10.16
CA LEU A 86 -0.88 0.16 -9.00
C LEU A 86 -0.28 1.53 -8.64
N MET A 87 -0.79 2.15 -7.58
CA MET A 87 -0.24 3.39 -7.03
C MET A 87 0.88 3.07 -6.03
N VAL A 88 2.09 3.51 -6.36
CA VAL A 88 3.29 3.18 -5.59
C VAL A 88 3.84 4.42 -4.91
N SER A 89 3.81 4.45 -3.58
CA SER A 89 4.39 5.55 -2.80
C SER A 89 5.88 5.31 -2.47
N TRP A 90 6.53 6.33 -1.93
CA TRP A 90 7.86 6.19 -1.36
C TRP A 90 7.84 5.27 -0.13
N PRO A 91 8.84 4.39 0.07
CA PRO A 91 10.04 4.17 -0.75
C PRO A 91 9.87 3.08 -1.82
N TYR A 92 8.68 2.49 -1.95
CA TYR A 92 8.45 1.30 -2.77
C TYR A 92 8.70 1.54 -4.26
N GLN A 93 8.54 2.78 -4.74
CA GLN A 93 8.79 3.15 -6.14
C GLN A 93 10.25 2.88 -6.57
N VAL A 94 11.18 2.87 -5.62
CA VAL A 94 12.60 2.61 -5.89
C VAL A 94 12.82 1.19 -6.44
N SER A 95 11.91 0.25 -6.14
CA SER A 95 11.97 -1.12 -6.68
C SER A 95 11.88 -1.20 -8.19
N PHE A 96 11.20 -0.27 -8.88
CA PHE A 96 11.14 -0.27 -10.35
C PHE A 96 12.51 -0.03 -10.99
N VAL A 97 13.42 0.66 -10.29
CA VAL A 97 14.77 0.95 -10.77
C VAL A 97 15.73 -0.19 -10.43
N PHE A 98 15.68 -0.69 -9.19
CA PHE A 98 16.65 -1.65 -8.67
C PHE A 98 16.21 -3.12 -8.77
N TYR A 99 14.96 -3.38 -9.15
CA TYR A 99 14.41 -4.73 -9.39
C TYR A 99 13.53 -4.75 -10.66
N PRO A 100 14.05 -4.45 -11.85
CA PRO A 100 13.22 -4.18 -13.05
C PRO A 100 12.29 -5.31 -13.55
N PHE A 101 12.29 -6.49 -12.93
CA PHE A 101 11.46 -7.65 -13.29
C PHE A 101 10.59 -8.18 -12.14
N TRP A 102 10.40 -7.40 -11.07
CA TRP A 102 9.57 -7.83 -9.93
C TRP A 102 8.06 -7.77 -10.23
N TYR A 103 7.66 -6.92 -11.18
CA TYR A 103 6.28 -6.69 -11.61
C TYR A 103 5.94 -7.50 -12.86
#